data_AF-A0A8S2WKG2-F1
#
_entry.id   AF-A0A8S2WKG2-F1
#
_cell.length_a   1.000
_cell.length_b   1.000
_cell.length_c   1.000
_cell.angle_alpha   90.00
_cell.angle_beta   90.00
_cell.angle_gamma   90.00
#
_symmetry.space_group_name_H-M   'P 1'
#
loop_
_entity.id
_entity.type
_entity.pdbx_description
1 polymer ?
#
loop_
_entity_poly.entity_id
_entity_poly.type
_entity_poly.pdbx_seq_one_letter_code
_entity_poly.pdbx_strand_id
1 'polypeptide(L)'
;VSLSLFYVKKSPPFILFIWVHIMESLHTSGLALLVFKVLTVVDNVTGLFIMNGVCFIPALLKLLCAPRRRLNRSLKTLTLTVDIMAIIMQACVCFIPYILYFHYNDNIRALPKSKKDLLWTLPLSLLLISFGYWESFTAVGFTKHLLTDRLSRAIRLLKKTRPKVYMTASVWKIIIMISAAYYFLPSTIPKTDYFNIFKNITMTNYTKSIASGYSRKDDIFKVSYELYMPMVVQIVSSCICYYTGRIACK
;
A
#
# COMPACT_ATOMS: atom_id res chain seq x y z
N VAL A 1 10.55 -12.01 -21.49
CA VAL A 1 10.79 -11.79 -20.03
C VAL A 1 10.92 -13.12 -19.26
N SER A 2 10.38 -14.24 -19.75
CA SER A 2 10.39 -15.53 -19.05
C SER A 2 11.74 -16.26 -18.99
N LEU A 3 12.73 -15.95 -19.85
CA LEU A 3 14.03 -16.63 -19.86
C LEU A 3 15.04 -16.15 -18.80
N SER A 4 14.85 -14.99 -18.17
CA SER A 4 15.77 -14.50 -17.13
C SER A 4 15.47 -15.05 -15.72
N LEU A 5 14.31 -15.71 -15.54
CA LEU A 5 13.82 -16.24 -14.26
C LEU A 5 14.68 -17.40 -13.73
N PHE A 6 15.17 -18.26 -14.62
CA PHE A 6 15.95 -19.44 -14.26
C PHE A 6 17.47 -19.22 -14.25
N TYR A 7 17.96 -18.11 -14.81
CA TYR A 7 19.40 -17.86 -14.93
C TYR A 7 20.07 -17.31 -13.65
N VAL A 8 19.28 -16.94 -12.64
CA VAL A 8 19.84 -16.47 -11.36
C VAL A 8 20.30 -17.67 -10.52
N LYS A 9 21.50 -18.18 -10.79
CA LYS A 9 22.08 -19.35 -10.08
C LYS A 9 22.39 -19.09 -8.60
N LYS A 10 22.58 -17.82 -8.20
CA LYS A 10 22.93 -17.46 -6.82
C LYS A 10 21.67 -17.27 -5.97
N SER A 11 21.54 -18.08 -4.92
CA SER A 11 20.55 -17.88 -3.86
C SER A 11 20.99 -16.73 -2.93
N PRO A 12 20.08 -15.86 -2.49
CA PRO A 12 20.42 -14.85 -1.48
C PRO A 12 20.77 -15.54 -0.15
N PRO A 13 21.59 -14.90 0.69
CA PRO A 13 21.81 -15.38 2.06
C PRO A 13 20.47 -15.45 2.81
N PHE A 14 20.26 -16.53 3.58
CA PHE A 14 19.00 -16.81 4.27
C PHE A 14 18.53 -15.67 5.18
N ILE A 15 19.46 -15.01 5.88
CA ILE A 15 19.18 -13.85 6.74
C ILE A 15 18.57 -12.68 5.94
N LEU A 16 19.09 -12.42 4.74
CA LEU A 16 18.57 -11.36 3.87
C LEU A 16 17.18 -11.72 3.36
N PHE A 17 16.95 -12.99 3.05
CA PHE A 17 15.63 -13.47 2.66
C PHE A 17 14.59 -13.24 3.77
N ILE A 18 14.89 -13.62 5.02
CA ILE A 18 14.02 -13.38 6.17
C ILE A 18 13.79 -11.87 6.39
N TRP A 19 14.85 -11.08 6.34
CA TRP A 19 14.75 -9.63 6.53
C TRP A 19 13.81 -8.97 5.53
N VAL A 20 13.91 -9.36 4.25
CA VAL A 20 13.00 -8.88 3.20
C VAL A 20 11.57 -9.28 3.52
N HIS A 21 11.31 -10.52 3.95
CA HIS A 21 9.96 -10.96 4.29
C HIS A 21 9.38 -10.21 5.49
N ILE A 22 10.19 -9.87 6.50
CA ILE A 22 9.75 -9.05 7.64
C ILE A 22 9.35 -7.64 7.17
N MET A 23 10.20 -6.98 6.39
CA MET A 23 9.92 -5.64 5.88
C MET A 23 8.68 -5.60 4.98
N GLU A 24 8.56 -6.58 4.09
CA GLU A 24 7.40 -6.70 3.21
C GLU A 24 6.12 -7.08 3.97
N SER A 25 6.23 -7.80 5.09
CA SER A 25 5.10 -8.10 5.99
C SER A 25 4.64 -6.82 6.70
N LEU A 26 5.55 -6.04 7.27
CA LEU A 26 5.22 -4.76 7.92
C LEU A 26 4.53 -3.80 6.94
N HIS A 27 5.09 -3.66 5.74
CA HIS A 27 4.51 -2.84 4.69
C HIS A 27 3.09 -3.29 4.32
N THR A 28 2.88 -4.59 4.11
CA THR A 28 1.55 -5.11 3.74
C THR A 28 0.55 -5.09 4.87
N SER A 29 0.96 -5.31 6.12
CA SER A 29 0.11 -5.10 7.28
C SER A 29 -0.32 -3.63 7.43
N GLY A 30 0.59 -2.68 7.14
CA GLY A 30 0.25 -1.25 7.09
C GLY A 30 -0.79 -0.92 6.02
N LEU A 31 -0.60 -1.44 4.80
CA LEU A 31 -1.58 -1.30 3.72
C LEU A 31 -2.94 -1.92 4.07
N ALA A 32 -2.93 -3.10 4.68
CA ALA A 32 -4.16 -3.77 5.10
C ALA A 32 -4.93 -2.97 6.16
N LEU A 33 -4.23 -2.40 7.15
CA LEU A 33 -4.84 -1.51 8.14
C LEU A 33 -5.42 -0.25 7.49
N LEU A 34 -4.68 0.34 6.56
CA LEU A 34 -5.14 1.53 5.84
C LEU A 34 -6.40 1.25 5.03
N VAL A 35 -6.42 0.16 4.25
CA VAL A 35 -7.53 -0.17 3.35
C VAL A 35 -8.75 -0.69 4.10
N PHE A 36 -8.57 -1.64 5.03
CA PHE A 36 -9.72 -2.31 5.64
C PHE A 36 -10.25 -1.63 6.90
N LYS A 37 -9.42 -0.84 7.60
CA LYS A 37 -9.83 -0.20 8.86
C LYS A 37 -9.95 1.31 8.75
N VAL A 38 -9.01 1.99 8.09
CA VAL A 38 -9.07 3.45 7.94
C VAL A 38 -10.04 3.83 6.83
N LEU A 39 -9.87 3.28 5.63
CA LEU A 39 -10.63 3.68 4.45
C LEU A 39 -12.12 3.34 4.53
N THR A 40 -12.48 2.30 5.28
CA THR A 40 -13.89 1.90 5.47
C THR A 40 -14.69 2.85 6.35
N VAL A 41 -14.02 3.73 7.10
CA VAL A 41 -14.66 4.65 8.07
C VAL A 41 -14.63 6.11 7.60
N VAL A 42 -13.73 6.45 6.67
CA VAL A 42 -13.52 7.82 6.18
C VAL A 42 -14.24 8.06 4.86
N ASP A 43 -14.68 9.29 4.64
CA ASP A 43 -15.28 9.71 3.37
C ASP A 43 -14.26 9.64 2.23
N ASN A 44 -14.74 9.47 0.99
CA ASN A 44 -13.88 9.32 -0.19
C ASN A 44 -12.86 10.46 -0.36
N VAL A 45 -13.25 11.70 -0.07
CA VAL A 45 -12.37 12.89 -0.15
C VAL A 45 -11.26 12.83 0.89
N THR A 46 -11.62 12.53 2.15
CA THR A 46 -10.66 12.39 3.25
C THR A 46 -9.72 11.20 3.01
N GLY A 47 -10.26 10.09 2.48
CA GLY A 47 -9.50 8.92 2.05
C GLY A 47 -8.46 9.25 0.98
N LEU A 48 -8.81 10.09 0.00
CA LEU A 48 -7.87 10.54 -1.03
C LEU A 48 -6.70 11.33 -0.45
N PHE A 49 -6.97 12.25 0.49
CA PHE A 49 -5.91 12.98 1.20
C PHE A 49 -5.02 12.06 2.04
N ILE A 50 -5.60 11.04 2.67
CA ILE A 50 -4.85 10.01 3.42
C ILE A 50 -3.92 9.23 2.49
N MET A 51 -4.40 8.79 1.34
CA MET A 51 -3.59 8.06 0.35
C MET A 51 -2.42 8.90 -0.16
N ASN A 52 -2.62 10.20 -0.38
CA ASN A 52 -1.53 11.11 -0.74
C ASN A 52 -0.46 11.22 0.37
N GLY A 53 -0.87 11.12 1.63
CA GLY A 53 0.02 11.18 2.80
C GLY A 53 0.92 9.96 3.01
N VAL A 54 0.69 8.84 2.30
CA VAL A 54 1.48 7.60 2.45
C VAL A 54 2.97 7.83 2.18
N CYS A 55 3.30 8.77 1.30
CA CYS A 55 4.67 9.10 0.95
C CYS A 55 5.37 10.06 1.93
N PHE A 56 4.66 10.58 2.94
CA PHE A 56 5.19 11.62 3.84
C PHE A 56 6.46 11.18 4.58
N ILE A 57 6.40 10.01 5.25
CA ILE A 57 7.54 9.48 6.00
C ILE A 57 8.71 9.16 5.06
N PRO A 58 8.50 8.47 3.91
CA PRO A 58 9.57 8.28 2.93
C PRO A 58 10.20 9.58 2.43
N ALA A 59 9.40 10.61 2.14
CA ALA A 59 9.88 11.91 1.65
C ALA A 59 10.73 12.62 2.72
N LEU A 60 10.27 12.60 3.98
CA LEU A 60 11.00 13.18 5.11
C LEU A 60 12.36 12.49 5.31
N LEU A 61 12.38 11.15 5.35
CA LEU A 61 13.62 10.39 5.49
C LEU A 61 14.55 10.62 4.29
N LYS A 62 14.02 10.73 3.08
CA LYS A 62 14.83 11.04 1.88
C LYS A 62 15.47 12.41 1.99
N LEU A 63 14.74 13.43 2.43
CA LEU A 63 15.27 14.78 2.62
C LEU A 63 16.42 14.81 3.65
N LEU A 64 16.26 14.09 4.76
CA LEU A 64 17.25 14.03 5.84
C LEU A 64 18.49 13.21 5.47
N CYS A 65 18.32 12.14 4.69
CA CYS A 65 19.39 11.16 4.47
C CYS A 65 20.04 11.25 3.07
N ALA A 66 19.49 11.97 2.10
CA ALA A 66 19.98 11.96 0.72
C ALA A 66 21.43 12.51 0.57
N PRO A 67 22.37 11.71 0.03
CA PRO A 67 23.75 12.12 -0.18
C PRO A 67 23.83 12.92 -1.48
N ARG A 68 23.79 14.26 -1.38
CA ARG A 68 23.80 15.18 -2.53
C ARG A 68 25.19 15.48 -3.09
N ARG A 69 26.13 14.53 -2.98
CA ARG A 69 27.57 14.79 -3.17
C ARG A 69 28.05 14.72 -4.62
N ARG A 70 27.28 14.12 -5.54
CA ARG A 70 27.65 13.90 -6.96
C ARG A 70 26.81 14.68 -7.98
N LEU A 71 25.99 15.62 -7.54
CA LEU A 71 25.03 16.30 -8.40
C LEU A 71 25.48 17.74 -8.70
N ASN A 72 25.28 18.20 -9.94
CA ASN A 72 25.53 19.59 -10.34
C ASN A 72 24.77 20.56 -9.42
N ARG A 73 25.32 21.77 -9.19
CA ARG A 73 24.72 22.76 -8.26
C ARG A 73 23.24 23.04 -8.58
N SER A 74 22.89 23.22 -9.86
CA SER A 74 21.50 23.47 -10.30
C SER A 74 20.57 22.28 -10.02
N LEU A 75 20.99 21.06 -10.39
CA LEU A 75 20.21 19.84 -10.16
C LEU A 75 20.06 19.52 -8.66
N LYS A 76 21.07 19.85 -7.85
CA LYS A 76 21.01 19.73 -6.39
C LYS A 76 19.96 20.66 -5.79
N THR A 77 19.93 21.92 -6.23
CA THR A 77 18.92 22.88 -5.80
C THR A 77 17.53 22.45 -6.26
N LEU A 78 17.37 22.06 -7.54
CA LEU A 78 16.10 21.58 -8.07
C LEU A 78 15.55 20.37 -7.29
N THR A 79 16.40 19.37 -7.04
CA THR A 79 15.99 18.16 -6.29
C THR A 79 15.57 18.51 -4.87
N LEU A 80 16.30 19.42 -4.20
CA LEU A 80 15.94 19.90 -2.87
C LEU A 80 14.59 20.64 -2.88
N THR A 81 14.36 21.53 -3.84
CA THR A 81 13.10 22.26 -3.96
C THR A 81 11.92 21.32 -4.18
N VAL A 82 12.07 20.34 -5.08
CA VAL A 82 11.02 19.34 -5.35
C VAL A 82 10.76 18.46 -4.14
N ASP A 83 11.81 18.02 -3.43
CA ASP A 83 11.65 17.23 -2.20
C ASP A 83 10.93 18.03 -1.09
N ILE A 84 11.23 19.34 -0.93
CA ILE A 84 10.54 20.23 0.01
C ILE A 84 9.07 20.42 -0.38
N MET A 85 8.79 20.71 -1.66
CA MET A 85 7.41 20.88 -2.14
C MET A 85 6.59 19.61 -1.93
N ALA A 86 7.19 18.44 -2.19
CA ALA A 86 6.54 17.15 -1.95
C ALA A 86 6.19 16.94 -0.47
N ILE A 87 7.08 17.30 0.46
CA ILE A 87 6.82 17.19 1.90
C ILE A 87 5.69 18.14 2.32
N ILE A 88 5.70 19.39 1.84
CA ILE A 88 4.64 20.37 2.14
C ILE A 88 3.28 19.84 1.67
N MET A 89 3.22 19.31 0.44
CA MET A 89 1.99 18.76 -0.14
C MET A 89 1.48 17.52 0.61
N GLN A 90 2.39 16.70 1.16
CA GLN A 90 2.04 15.48 1.89
C GLN A 90 1.77 15.73 3.38
N ALA A 91 2.23 16.85 3.95
CA ALA A 91 2.03 17.24 5.34
C ALA A 91 0.55 17.46 5.70
N CYS A 92 -0.32 17.67 4.69
CA CYS A 92 -1.77 17.75 4.86
C CYS A 92 -2.33 16.55 5.66
N VAL A 93 -1.72 15.36 5.54
CA VAL A 93 -2.18 14.16 6.25
C VAL A 93 -2.07 14.27 7.77
N CYS A 94 -1.10 15.05 8.27
CA CYS A 94 -0.88 15.25 9.70
C CYS A 94 -1.99 16.07 10.36
N PHE A 95 -2.71 16.89 9.58
CA PHE A 95 -3.84 17.68 10.06
C PHE A 95 -5.14 16.88 10.13
N ILE A 96 -5.24 15.73 9.43
CA ILE A 96 -6.48 14.93 9.37
C ILE A 96 -6.92 14.42 10.74
N PRO A 97 -6.05 13.82 11.59
CA PRO A 97 -6.43 13.41 12.96
C PRO A 97 -6.94 14.58 13.81
N TYR A 98 -6.33 15.75 13.66
CA TYR A 98 -6.71 16.96 14.40
C TYR A 98 -8.07 17.49 13.94
N ILE A 99 -8.32 17.56 12.62
CA ILE A 99 -9.61 17.94 12.06
C ILE A 99 -10.69 16.95 12.49
N LEU A 100 -10.41 15.64 12.43
CA LEU A 100 -11.35 14.61 12.88
C LEU A 100 -11.66 14.73 14.37
N TYR A 101 -10.65 15.02 15.19
CA TYR A 101 -10.80 15.23 16.62
C TYR A 101 -11.64 16.49 16.91
N PHE A 102 -11.34 17.61 16.25
CA PHE A 102 -12.02 18.90 16.45
C PHE A 102 -13.47 18.88 15.97
N HIS A 103 -13.72 18.40 14.75
CA HIS A 103 -15.07 18.26 14.19
C HIS A 103 -15.97 17.36 15.06
N TYR A 104 -15.36 16.38 15.73
CA TYR A 104 -16.09 15.47 16.60
C TYR A 104 -16.26 16.00 18.03
N ASN A 105 -15.30 16.79 18.54
CA ASN A 105 -15.35 17.42 19.85
C ASN A 105 -16.43 18.52 19.97
N ASP A 106 -17.20 18.79 18.92
CA ASP A 106 -18.42 19.62 19.02
C ASP A 106 -19.68 18.75 19.29
N ASN A 107 -19.62 17.45 18.99
CA ASN A 107 -20.70 16.45 19.15
C ASN A 107 -20.46 15.50 20.35
N ILE A 108 -19.97 16.04 21.46
CA ILE A 108 -19.20 15.37 22.55
C ILE A 108 -19.77 14.10 23.22
N ARG A 109 -21.04 13.71 23.08
CA ARG A 109 -21.62 12.65 23.95
C ARG A 109 -21.73 11.24 23.39
N ALA A 110 -21.36 10.95 22.14
CA ALA A 110 -21.61 9.61 21.58
C ALA A 110 -20.52 9.10 20.62
N LEU A 111 -19.22 9.20 20.98
CA LEU A 111 -18.18 8.67 20.09
C LEU A 111 -18.14 7.14 20.18
N PRO A 112 -18.49 6.40 19.12
CA PRO A 112 -18.34 4.95 19.12
C PRO A 112 -16.85 4.60 19.29
N LYS A 113 -16.56 3.57 20.09
CA LYS A 113 -15.19 3.09 20.39
C LYS A 113 -14.34 2.91 19.12
N SER A 114 -14.95 2.49 18.01
CA SER A 114 -14.31 2.30 16.70
C SER A 114 -13.60 3.53 16.14
N LYS A 115 -14.11 4.74 16.42
CA LYS A 115 -13.53 5.99 15.90
C LYS A 115 -12.37 6.52 16.76
N LYS A 116 -12.30 6.15 18.05
CA LYS A 116 -11.12 6.45 18.89
C LYS A 116 -9.90 5.65 18.44
N ASP A 117 -10.12 4.39 18.06
CA ASP A 117 -9.06 3.52 17.55
C ASP A 117 -8.48 4.03 16.22
N LEU A 118 -9.25 4.78 15.43
CA LEU A 118 -8.84 5.36 14.16
C LEU A 118 -7.69 6.36 14.31
N LEU A 119 -7.70 7.17 15.37
CA LEU A 119 -6.71 8.23 15.63
C LEU A 119 -5.27 7.69 15.70
N TRP A 120 -5.09 6.52 16.32
CA TRP A 120 -3.79 5.86 16.43
C TRP A 120 -3.53 4.88 15.29
N THR A 121 -4.57 4.29 14.72
CA THR A 121 -4.44 3.36 13.59
C THR A 121 -3.88 4.08 12.36
N LEU A 122 -4.27 5.33 12.09
CA LEU A 122 -3.77 6.09 10.95
C LEU A 122 -2.25 6.29 10.97
N PRO A 123 -1.63 6.96 11.96
CA PRO A 123 -0.19 7.16 12.00
C PRO A 123 0.57 5.82 12.05
N LEU A 124 0.03 4.82 12.75
CA LEU A 124 0.59 3.47 12.76
C LEU A 124 0.61 2.85 11.36
N SER A 125 -0.49 2.93 10.61
CA SER A 125 -0.56 2.40 9.24
C SER A 125 0.43 3.10 8.31
N LEU A 126 0.55 4.43 8.38
CA LEU A 126 1.50 5.21 7.58
C LEU A 126 2.95 4.85 7.92
N LEU A 127 3.26 4.68 9.21
CA LEU A 127 4.57 4.23 9.68
C LEU A 127 4.89 2.83 9.15
N LEU A 128 3.93 1.89 9.24
CA LEU A 128 4.14 0.53 8.74
C LEU A 128 4.37 0.51 7.22
N ILE A 129 3.64 1.34 6.47
CA ILE A 129 3.83 1.45 5.02
C ILE A 129 5.22 2.04 4.69
N SER A 130 5.76 2.93 5.51
CA SER A 130 7.10 3.49 5.28
C SER A 130 8.21 2.43 5.24
N PHE A 131 8.04 1.29 5.92
CA PHE A 131 8.99 0.18 5.86
C PHE A 131 9.11 -0.43 4.45
N GLY A 132 8.12 -0.26 3.56
CA GLY A 132 8.22 -0.70 2.16
C GLY A 132 9.34 0.00 1.38
N TYR A 133 9.77 1.18 1.83
CA TYR A 133 10.80 1.98 1.19
C TYR A 133 12.21 1.73 1.74
N TRP A 134 12.38 0.72 2.60
CA TRP A 134 13.64 0.41 3.29
C TRP A 134 14.85 0.23 2.35
N GLU A 135 14.65 -0.30 1.13
CA GLU A 135 15.73 -0.46 0.13
C GLU A 135 16.35 0.88 -0.30
N SER A 136 15.54 1.94 -0.35
CA SER A 136 15.98 3.28 -0.78
C SER A 136 16.89 3.94 0.24
N PHE A 137 16.61 3.75 1.52
CA PHE A 137 17.43 4.34 2.60
C PHE A 137 18.75 3.62 2.77
N THR A 138 18.79 2.33 2.51
CA THR A 138 19.96 1.51 2.77
C THR A 138 20.96 1.48 1.61
N ALA A 139 20.53 1.89 0.40
CA ALA A 139 21.40 2.13 -0.75
C ALA A 139 22.17 3.45 -0.67
N VAL A 140 21.66 4.39 0.12
CA VAL A 140 22.29 5.66 0.43
C VAL A 140 23.37 5.40 1.49
N GLY A 141 24.61 5.77 1.19
CA GLY A 141 25.77 5.54 2.07
C GLY A 141 25.62 6.29 3.39
N PHE A 142 24.85 5.73 4.32
CA PHE A 142 24.90 6.08 5.73
C PHE A 142 26.33 5.88 6.21
N THR A 143 26.80 6.88 6.96
CA THR A 143 28.03 6.97 7.78
C THR A 143 28.81 5.66 7.92
N LYS A 144 30.16 5.75 7.81
CA LYS A 144 31.19 4.69 7.86
C LYS A 144 31.12 3.72 9.07
N HIS A 145 29.98 3.07 9.30
CA HIS A 145 29.75 2.14 10.39
C HIS A 145 29.67 0.72 9.81
N LEU A 146 30.25 -0.28 10.48
CA LEU A 146 30.34 -1.65 9.94
C LEU A 146 29.00 -2.27 9.50
N LEU A 147 27.90 -1.85 10.14
CA LEU A 147 26.55 -2.32 9.82
C LEU A 147 26.04 -1.81 8.46
N THR A 148 26.37 -0.57 8.09
CA THR A 148 25.93 0.03 6.82
C THR A 148 26.67 -0.60 5.65
N ASP A 149 27.93 -0.98 5.81
CA ASP A 149 28.70 -1.71 4.80
C ASP A 149 28.23 -3.17 4.61
N ARG A 150 27.84 -3.87 5.69
CA ARG A 150 27.24 -5.20 5.57
C ARG A 150 25.88 -5.14 4.86
N LEU A 151 25.05 -4.16 5.22
CA LEU A 151 23.73 -3.96 4.63
C LEU A 151 23.83 -3.52 3.16
N SER A 152 24.74 -2.60 2.83
CA SER A 152 25.02 -2.16 1.45
C SER A 152 25.45 -3.34 0.57
N ARG A 153 26.32 -4.23 1.07
CA ARG A 153 26.69 -5.47 0.37
C ARG A 153 25.48 -6.40 0.19
N ALA A 154 24.68 -6.57 1.23
CA ALA A 154 23.47 -7.40 1.17
C ALA A 154 22.46 -6.89 0.13
N ILE A 155 22.28 -5.57 0.00
CA ILE A 155 21.40 -4.96 -1.02
C ILE A 155 21.94 -5.16 -2.44
N ARG A 156 23.25 -5.05 -2.63
CA ARG A 156 23.86 -5.35 -3.94
C ARG A 156 23.64 -6.81 -4.35
N LEU A 157 23.65 -7.73 -3.39
CA LEU A 157 23.29 -9.13 -3.60
C LEU A 157 21.79 -9.27 -3.89
N LEU A 158 20.94 -8.56 -3.14
CA LEU A 158 19.49 -8.54 -3.33
C LEU A 158 19.11 -8.10 -4.74
N LYS A 159 19.75 -7.05 -5.28
CA LYS A 159 19.50 -6.58 -6.66
C LYS A 159 19.72 -7.67 -7.70
N LYS A 160 20.67 -8.59 -7.46
CA LYS A 160 20.94 -9.73 -8.37
C LYS A 160 19.93 -10.87 -8.19
N THR A 161 19.37 -11.03 -7.00
CA THR A 161 18.42 -12.10 -6.65
C THR A 161 16.97 -11.65 -6.56
N ARG A 162 16.69 -10.39 -6.95
CA ARG A 162 15.38 -9.73 -6.80
C ARG A 162 14.22 -10.54 -7.38
N PRO A 163 14.28 -11.08 -8.61
CA PRO A 163 13.14 -11.79 -9.18
C PRO A 163 12.70 -12.98 -8.31
N LYS A 164 13.66 -13.71 -7.72
CA LYS A 164 13.38 -14.88 -6.88
C LYS A 164 12.78 -14.48 -5.52
N VAL A 165 13.36 -13.50 -4.83
CA VAL A 165 12.89 -13.08 -3.50
C VAL A 165 11.53 -12.41 -3.59
N TYR A 166 11.30 -11.58 -4.61
CA TYR A 166 10.02 -10.90 -4.76
C TYR A 166 8.90 -11.81 -5.24
N MET A 167 9.20 -12.92 -5.90
CA MET A 167 8.18 -13.92 -6.24
C MET A 167 7.60 -14.57 -4.97
N THR A 168 8.46 -14.98 -4.03
CA THR A 168 8.00 -15.56 -2.75
C THR A 168 7.34 -14.50 -1.87
N ALA A 169 7.92 -13.29 -1.82
CA ALA A 169 7.33 -12.18 -1.08
C ALA A 169 5.94 -11.83 -1.62
N SER A 170 5.71 -11.81 -2.94
CA SER A 170 4.39 -11.51 -3.52
C SER A 170 3.33 -12.54 -3.11
N VAL A 171 3.65 -13.83 -3.13
CA VAL A 171 2.72 -14.86 -2.63
C VAL A 171 2.39 -14.64 -1.16
N TRP A 172 3.41 -14.33 -0.35
CA TRP A 172 3.23 -14.03 1.07
C TRP A 172 2.34 -12.80 1.32
N LYS A 173 2.52 -11.73 0.54
CA LYS A 173 1.69 -10.51 0.59
C LYS A 173 0.22 -10.81 0.30
N ILE A 174 -0.06 -11.68 -0.67
CA ILE A 174 -1.42 -12.10 -1.01
C ILE A 174 -2.06 -12.80 0.19
N ILE A 175 -1.32 -13.71 0.85
CA ILE A 175 -1.81 -14.40 2.05
C ILE A 175 -2.13 -13.40 3.17
N ILE A 176 -1.25 -12.44 3.44
CA ILE A 176 -1.48 -11.40 4.46
C ILE A 176 -2.72 -10.58 4.10
N MET A 177 -2.87 -10.15 2.85
CA MET A 177 -4.01 -9.33 2.43
C MET A 177 -5.33 -10.08 2.52
N ILE A 178 -5.39 -11.34 2.11
CA ILE A 178 -6.59 -12.17 2.24
C ILE A 178 -6.93 -12.40 3.73
N SER A 179 -5.92 -12.70 4.54
CA SER A 179 -6.11 -12.92 5.99
C SER A 179 -6.64 -11.66 6.68
N ALA A 180 -6.08 -10.50 6.33
CA ALA A 180 -6.55 -9.22 6.85
C ALA A 180 -7.96 -8.88 6.37
N ALA A 181 -8.28 -9.13 5.09
CA ALA A 181 -9.63 -8.97 4.57
C ALA A 181 -10.63 -9.79 5.38
N TYR A 182 -10.33 -11.05 5.65
CA TYR A 182 -11.17 -11.94 6.47
C TYR A 182 -11.28 -11.47 7.93
N TYR A 183 -10.22 -10.90 8.49
CA TYR A 183 -10.22 -10.42 9.88
C TYR A 183 -11.05 -9.13 10.06
N PHE A 184 -10.94 -8.19 9.12
CA PHE A 184 -11.64 -6.90 9.17
C PHE A 184 -13.07 -6.92 8.61
N LEU A 185 -13.56 -8.10 8.22
CA LEU A 185 -14.93 -8.26 7.75
C LEU A 185 -15.94 -7.84 8.84
N PRO A 186 -16.99 -7.07 8.49
CA PRO A 186 -18.01 -6.67 9.45
C PRO A 186 -18.63 -7.90 10.13
N SER A 187 -18.68 -7.90 11.47
CA SER A 187 -19.30 -8.98 12.24
C SER A 187 -20.82 -9.07 12.07
N THR A 188 -21.42 -8.16 11.31
CA THR A 188 -22.85 -8.08 11.03
C THR A 188 -23.33 -9.16 10.06
N ILE A 189 -22.43 -9.74 9.25
CA ILE A 189 -22.76 -10.80 8.29
C ILE A 189 -22.03 -12.08 8.73
N PRO A 190 -22.73 -13.23 8.83
CA PRO A 190 -22.08 -14.48 9.19
C PRO A 190 -21.02 -14.84 8.14
N LYS A 191 -19.83 -15.23 8.61
CA LYS A 191 -18.65 -15.47 7.77
C LYS A 191 -18.87 -16.55 6.70
N THR A 192 -19.83 -17.45 6.94
CA THR A 192 -20.27 -18.50 6.01
C THR A 192 -20.85 -17.95 4.73
N ASP A 193 -21.54 -16.81 4.78
CA ASP A 193 -22.26 -16.26 3.63
C ASP A 193 -21.31 -15.64 2.60
N TYR A 194 -20.15 -15.16 3.03
CA TYR A 194 -19.13 -14.62 2.13
C TYR A 194 -18.51 -15.67 1.21
N PHE A 195 -18.30 -16.90 1.70
CA PHE A 195 -17.84 -18.01 0.85
C PHE A 195 -18.95 -18.48 -0.09
N ASN A 196 -20.22 -18.34 0.33
CA ASN A 196 -21.37 -18.66 -0.51
C ASN A 196 -21.55 -17.69 -1.68
N ILE A 197 -21.06 -16.44 -1.60
CA ILE A 197 -21.04 -15.49 -2.73
C ILE A 197 -20.24 -16.09 -3.90
N PHE A 198 -19.03 -16.61 -3.66
CA PHE A 198 -18.23 -17.22 -4.71
C PHE A 198 -18.84 -18.52 -5.27
N LYS A 199 -19.58 -19.25 -4.45
CA LYS A 199 -20.32 -20.45 -4.87
C LYS A 199 -21.52 -20.11 -5.77
N ASN A 200 -22.21 -19.01 -5.48
CA ASN A 200 -23.38 -18.54 -6.24
C ASN A 200 -23.03 -17.72 -7.49
N ILE A 201 -21.78 -17.30 -7.67
CA ILE A 201 -21.26 -16.67 -8.92
C ILE A 201 -21.07 -17.73 -10.04
N THR A 202 -21.34 -19.01 -9.77
CA THR A 202 -21.45 -20.01 -10.85
C THR A 202 -22.60 -19.60 -11.78
N MET A 203 -22.28 -19.26 -13.03
CA MET A 203 -23.10 -18.85 -14.17
C MET A 203 -24.43 -19.64 -14.38
N THR A 204 -25.36 -19.60 -13.42
CA THR A 204 -26.62 -20.37 -13.48
C THR A 204 -27.87 -19.51 -13.35
N ASN A 205 -27.74 -18.22 -13.02
CA ASN A 205 -28.90 -17.36 -12.76
C ASN A 205 -29.19 -16.28 -13.80
N TYR A 206 -28.39 -16.16 -14.88
CA TYR A 206 -28.75 -15.24 -15.98
C TYR A 206 -29.99 -15.70 -16.76
N THR A 207 -30.34 -16.99 -16.72
CA THR A 207 -31.53 -17.52 -17.41
C THR A 207 -32.79 -17.54 -16.55
N LYS A 208 -32.67 -17.47 -15.21
CA LYS A 208 -33.85 -17.52 -14.32
C LYS A 208 -34.44 -16.15 -13.97
N SER A 209 -33.66 -15.08 -14.08
CA SER A 209 -34.10 -13.70 -13.80
C SER A 209 -35.06 -13.11 -14.83
N ILE A 210 -35.22 -13.72 -16.01
CA ILE A 210 -36.18 -13.23 -17.03
C ILE A 210 -37.62 -13.74 -16.76
N ALA A 211 -37.80 -14.78 -15.93
CA ALA A 211 -39.07 -15.48 -15.80
C ALA A 211 -39.87 -15.16 -14.52
N SER A 212 -39.33 -14.45 -13.53
CA SER A 212 -40.04 -14.16 -12.27
C SER A 212 -40.01 -12.68 -11.93
N GLY A 213 -41.20 -12.13 -11.75
CA GLY A 213 -41.49 -10.71 -11.55
C GLY A 213 -40.65 -9.99 -10.49
N TYR A 214 -40.44 -8.72 -10.81
CA TYR A 214 -39.74 -7.64 -10.12
C TYR A 214 -39.89 -7.66 -8.58
N SER A 215 -38.79 -7.92 -7.86
CA SER A 215 -38.69 -7.71 -6.41
C SER A 215 -37.55 -6.75 -6.09
N ARG A 216 -37.88 -5.66 -5.39
CA ARG A 216 -37.06 -4.48 -5.07
C ARG A 216 -35.86 -4.74 -4.14
N LYS A 217 -35.53 -5.99 -3.85
CA LYS A 217 -34.43 -6.39 -2.94
C LYS A 217 -33.18 -6.89 -3.68
N ASP A 218 -33.24 -7.01 -5.01
CA ASP A 218 -32.14 -7.53 -5.83
C ASP A 218 -31.15 -6.45 -6.32
N ASP A 219 -31.37 -5.18 -5.97
CA ASP A 219 -30.55 -4.05 -6.43
C ASP A 219 -29.13 -4.00 -5.82
N ILE A 220 -28.83 -4.81 -4.80
CA ILE A 220 -27.48 -4.86 -4.17
C ILE A 220 -26.44 -5.52 -5.09
N PHE A 221 -26.88 -6.30 -6.08
CA PHE A 221 -26.01 -7.03 -7.01
C PHE A 221 -26.27 -6.71 -8.48
N LYS A 222 -26.82 -5.54 -8.78
CA LYS A 222 -26.79 -5.05 -10.15
C LYS A 222 -25.32 -4.83 -10.50
N VAL A 223 -24.82 -5.70 -11.37
CA VAL A 223 -23.52 -5.60 -12.02
C VAL A 223 -23.54 -4.33 -12.90
N SER A 224 -23.46 -3.19 -12.24
CA SER A 224 -23.37 -1.87 -12.85
C SER A 224 -21.93 -1.62 -13.29
N TYR A 225 -21.77 -0.74 -14.27
CA TYR A 225 -20.45 -0.25 -14.72
C TYR A 225 -19.57 0.19 -13.53
N GLU A 226 -20.19 0.67 -12.45
CA GLU A 226 -19.56 1.00 -11.16
C GLU A 226 -18.66 -0.11 -10.57
N LEU A 227 -18.95 -1.39 -10.83
CA LEU A 227 -18.16 -2.51 -10.27
C LEU A 227 -16.88 -2.81 -11.08
N TYR A 228 -16.93 -2.67 -12.41
CA TYR A 228 -15.78 -2.99 -13.28
C TYR A 228 -14.91 -1.78 -13.62
N MET A 229 -15.47 -0.57 -13.58
CA MET A 229 -14.74 0.67 -13.83
C MET A 229 -13.48 0.82 -12.96
N PRO A 230 -13.50 0.51 -11.65
CA PRO A 230 -12.29 0.53 -10.83
C PRO A 230 -11.21 -0.44 -11.32
N MET A 231 -11.60 -1.64 -11.79
CA MET A 231 -10.66 -2.63 -12.33
C MET A 231 -10.01 -2.14 -13.62
N VAL A 232 -10.79 -1.57 -14.54
CA VAL A 232 -10.29 -1.00 -15.80
C VAL A 232 -9.35 0.17 -15.51
N VAL A 233 -9.74 1.09 -14.64
CA VAL A 233 -8.90 2.24 -14.22
C VAL A 233 -7.60 1.74 -13.58
N GLN A 234 -7.65 0.72 -12.73
CA GLN A 234 -6.47 0.15 -12.09
C GLN A 234 -5.52 -0.51 -13.11
N ILE A 235 -6.05 -1.22 -14.10
CA ILE A 235 -5.26 -1.84 -15.18
C ILE A 235 -4.57 -0.75 -16.00
N VAL A 236 -5.32 0.26 -16.45
CA VAL A 236 -4.79 1.37 -17.26
C VAL A 236 -3.73 2.15 -16.48
N SER A 237 -4.00 2.50 -15.23
CA SER A 237 -3.05 3.18 -14.33
C SER A 237 -1.75 2.38 -14.15
N SER A 238 -1.86 1.06 -13.94
CA SER A 238 -0.70 0.17 -13.81
C SER A 238 0.13 0.12 -15.09
N CYS A 239 -0.51 0.08 -16.26
CA CYS A 239 0.16 0.14 -17.55
C CYS A 239 0.91 1.46 -17.76
N ILE A 240 0.29 2.59 -17.42
CA ILE A 240 0.92 3.92 -17.52
C ILE A 240 2.12 4.01 -16.57
N CYS A 241 1.97 3.55 -15.32
CA CYS A 241 3.05 3.55 -14.33
C CYS A 241 4.23 2.67 -14.78
N TYR A 242 3.96 1.50 -15.35
CA TYR A 242 4.99 0.64 -15.91
C TYR A 242 5.75 1.30 -17.07
N TYR A 243 5.02 1.93 -17.99
CA TYR A 243 5.62 2.57 -19.16
C TYR A 243 6.46 3.79 -18.79
N THR A 244 5.94 4.66 -17.92
CA THR A 244 6.65 5.84 -17.41
C THR A 244 7.89 5.47 -16.60
N GLY A 245 7.81 4.45 -15.73
CA GLY A 245 8.95 3.94 -14.99
C GLY A 245 10.06 3.40 -15.90
N ARG A 246 9.70 2.80 -17.04
CA ARG A 246 10.67 2.32 -18.04
C ARG A 246 11.36 3.46 -18.77
N ILE A 247 10.65 4.56 -19.04
CA ILE A 247 11.23 5.75 -19.69
C ILE A 247 12.20 6.46 -18.74
N ALA A 248 11.83 6.61 -17.47
CA ALA A 248 12.66 7.31 -16.48
C ALA A 248 13.99 6.59 -16.15
N CYS A 249 14.10 5.30 -16.45
CA CYS A 249 15.32 4.51 -16.25
C CYS A 249 16.20 4.39 -17.50
N LYS A 250 15.79 4.99 -18.64
CA LYS A 250 16.62 5.18 -19.82
C LYS A 250 17.23 6.57 -19.79
#